data_AF-A0A1X0QI83-F1
#
_entry.id   AF-A0A1X0QI83-F1
#
_cell.length_a   1.000
_cell.length_b   1.000
_cell.length_c   1.000
_cell.angle_alpha   90.00
_cell.angle_beta   90.00
_cell.angle_gamma   90.00
#
_symmetry.space_group_name_H-M   'P 1'
#
loop_
_entity.id
_entity.type
_entity.pdbx_description
1 polymer ?
#
loop_
_entity_poly.entity_id
_entity_poly.type
_entity_poly.pdbx_seq_one_letter_code
_entity_poly.pdbx_strand_id
1 'polypeptide(L)'
;MINLEDLINLENGKTIDIKEDESVNKVLEMVKDDVEDFVNRKEVKKIDKTKVLENSKLGRKISKIVSKSGIANQTFKAKLQAEFDKKMHRIKRIKSASFRKAKKQQELKNNLYEELNSTSTISEEEQEYVPLISINNSKIKIKKEINKELVSDESNQDFYKEKQEIVNREAPREDIKVLPGWNSWAGPGLKVKRTKYNTIRNEIKGIEISKRSDFQKSNLIINENVKYDLKYKCDNLKSEPSDYKTMKLKLKNNKVNGLDYDVKEYES
;
A
#
# COMPACT_ATOMS: atom_id res chain seq x y z
N MET A 1 42.22 -60.45 75.60
CA MET A 1 43.44 -61.17 75.98
C MET A 1 43.12 -62.65 75.85
N ILE A 2 43.89 -63.40 75.08
CA ILE A 2 43.63 -64.82 74.79
C ILE A 2 44.02 -65.61 76.04
N ASN A 3 43.07 -66.33 76.63
CA ASN A 3 43.32 -67.15 77.81
C ASN A 3 44.02 -68.45 77.40
N LEU A 4 44.76 -69.07 78.32
CA LEU A 4 45.46 -70.33 78.06
C LEU A 4 44.49 -71.44 77.59
N GLU A 5 43.24 -71.39 78.05
CA GLU A 5 42.14 -72.27 77.63
C GLU A 5 41.77 -72.10 76.16
N ASP A 6 41.85 -70.88 75.60
CA ASP A 6 41.53 -70.60 74.19
C ASP A 6 42.60 -71.18 73.23
N LEU A 7 43.86 -71.21 73.68
CA LEU A 7 44.97 -71.85 72.94
C LEU A 7 44.86 -73.37 72.95
N ILE A 8 44.46 -73.97 74.08
CA ILE A 8 44.22 -75.41 74.20
C ILE A 8 43.02 -75.83 73.32
N ASN A 9 42.01 -74.97 73.18
CA ASN A 9 40.85 -75.24 72.32
C ASN A 9 41.20 -75.20 70.82
N LEU A 10 42.15 -74.35 70.40
CA LEU A 10 42.69 -74.34 69.04
C LEU A 10 43.51 -75.58 68.69
N GLU A 11 44.36 -76.05 69.61
CA GLU A 11 45.19 -77.25 69.42
C GLU A 11 44.31 -78.51 69.28
N ASN A 12 43.15 -78.53 69.93
CA ASN A 12 42.15 -79.59 69.81
C ASN A 12 41.18 -79.42 68.60
N GLY A 13 41.47 -78.48 67.68
CA GLY A 13 40.73 -78.32 66.42
C GLY A 13 39.32 -77.74 66.55
N LYS A 14 38.99 -77.06 67.66
CA LYS A 14 37.73 -76.32 67.79
C LYS A 14 37.91 -74.88 67.31
N THR A 15 36.95 -74.38 66.52
CA THR A 15 36.93 -73.00 66.02
C THR A 15 36.59 -72.03 67.16
N ILE A 16 37.33 -70.93 67.25
CA ILE A 16 37.04 -69.82 68.16
C ILE A 16 36.07 -68.88 67.44
N ASP A 17 34.88 -68.68 68.01
CA ASP A 17 33.98 -67.60 67.61
C ASP A 17 34.57 -66.27 68.13
N ILE A 18 35.17 -65.50 67.22
CA ILE A 18 35.59 -64.13 67.51
C ILE A 18 34.30 -63.30 67.57
N LYS A 19 33.97 -62.79 68.76
CA LYS A 19 32.85 -61.84 68.94
C LYS A 19 33.13 -60.61 68.09
N GLU A 20 32.29 -60.39 67.08
CA GLU A 20 32.38 -59.24 66.18
C GLU A 20 32.19 -57.95 66.99
N ASP A 21 33.24 -57.14 67.07
CA ASP A 21 33.19 -55.86 67.78
C ASP A 21 32.31 -54.86 67.00
N GLU A 22 31.16 -54.47 67.58
CA GLU A 22 30.19 -53.53 66.98
C GLU A 22 30.82 -52.21 66.50
N SER A 23 31.93 -51.79 67.12
CA SER A 23 32.67 -50.59 66.71
C SER A 23 33.28 -50.69 65.32
N VAL A 24 33.75 -51.88 64.92
CA VAL A 24 34.36 -52.10 63.60
C VAL A 24 33.29 -52.09 62.52
N ASN A 25 32.12 -52.65 62.82
CA ASN A 25 30.96 -52.63 61.92
C ASN A 25 30.45 -51.21 61.68
N LYS A 26 30.40 -50.37 62.73
CA LYS A 26 29.98 -48.97 62.59
C LYS A 26 30.94 -48.14 61.73
N VAL A 27 32.25 -48.35 61.88
CA VAL A 27 33.25 -47.68 61.03
C VAL A 27 33.11 -48.15 59.57
N LEU A 28 32.89 -49.44 59.36
CA LEU A 28 32.68 -50.01 58.02
C LEU A 28 31.40 -49.45 57.36
N GLU A 29 30.36 -49.23 58.14
CA GLU A 29 29.09 -48.66 57.67
C GLU A 29 29.24 -47.17 57.29
N MET A 30 29.91 -46.37 58.12
CA MET A 30 30.23 -44.97 57.79
C MET A 30 31.08 -44.84 56.53
N VAL A 31 32.08 -45.72 56.34
CA VAL A 31 32.92 -45.72 55.14
C VAL A 31 32.11 -46.11 53.91
N LYS A 32 31.15 -47.03 54.04
CA LYS A 32 30.25 -47.40 52.93
C LYS A 32 29.35 -46.23 52.53
N ASP A 33 28.77 -45.53 53.51
CA ASP A 33 27.95 -44.35 53.27
C ASP A 33 28.76 -43.23 52.57
N ASP A 34 29.99 -42.96 53.03
CA ASP A 34 30.87 -41.95 52.43
C ASP A 34 31.28 -42.31 50.99
N VAL A 35 31.52 -43.60 50.71
CA VAL A 35 31.83 -44.10 49.38
C VAL A 35 30.60 -44.04 48.47
N GLU A 36 29.42 -44.37 48.99
CA GLU A 36 28.17 -44.33 48.26
C GLU A 36 27.77 -42.89 47.92
N ASP A 37 27.99 -41.93 48.83
CA ASP A 37 27.86 -40.49 48.60
C ASP A 37 28.91 -39.95 47.62
N PHE A 38 30.10 -40.56 47.56
CA PHE A 38 31.12 -40.20 46.57
C PHE A 38 30.76 -40.70 45.17
N VAL A 39 30.24 -41.93 45.05
CA VAL A 39 29.81 -42.52 43.76
C VAL A 39 28.55 -41.83 43.23
N ASN A 40 27.63 -41.45 44.12
CA ASN A 40 26.36 -40.81 43.76
C ASN A 40 26.46 -39.28 43.60
N ARG A 41 27.64 -38.68 43.83
CA ARG A 41 27.90 -37.27 43.55
C ARG A 41 27.80 -37.02 42.04
N LYS A 42 26.62 -36.56 41.58
CA LYS A 42 26.41 -36.07 40.21
C LYS A 42 27.48 -35.02 39.89
N GLU A 43 28.24 -35.25 38.82
CA GLU A 43 29.19 -34.27 38.30
C GLU A 43 28.50 -32.90 38.20
N VAL A 44 29.08 -31.89 38.86
CA VAL A 44 28.57 -30.52 38.77
C VAL A 44 28.65 -30.12 37.29
N LYS A 45 27.49 -30.00 36.65
CA LYS A 45 27.39 -29.59 35.24
C LYS A 45 28.25 -28.34 35.04
N LYS A 46 29.33 -28.44 34.26
CA LYS A 46 30.18 -27.29 33.91
C LYS A 46 29.25 -26.21 33.34
N ILE A 47 29.15 -25.10 34.06
CA ILE A 47 28.29 -24.00 33.63
C ILE A 47 28.97 -23.38 32.40
N ASP A 48 28.37 -23.55 31.23
CA ASP A 48 28.82 -22.93 29.99
C ASP A 48 28.80 -21.40 30.16
N LYS A 49 29.96 -20.80 30.42
CA LYS A 49 30.10 -19.35 30.64
C LYS A 49 29.58 -18.53 29.44
N THR A 50 29.54 -19.13 28.26
CA THR A 50 28.98 -18.55 27.03
C THR A 50 27.46 -18.35 27.11
N LYS A 51 26.71 -19.31 27.66
CA LYS A 51 25.25 -19.21 27.85
C LYS A 51 24.87 -18.17 28.90
N VAL A 52 25.73 -17.99 29.91
CA VAL A 52 25.54 -16.94 30.93
C VAL A 52 25.67 -15.54 30.29
N LEU A 53 26.62 -15.37 29.37
CA LEU A 53 26.80 -14.10 28.64
C LEU A 53 25.60 -13.80 27.73
N GLU A 54 25.08 -14.80 27.00
CA GLU A 54 23.90 -14.65 26.13
C GLU A 54 22.63 -14.24 26.90
N ASN A 55 22.45 -14.78 28.11
CA ASN A 55 21.30 -14.47 28.96
C ASN A 55 21.47 -13.16 29.76
N SER A 56 22.68 -12.60 29.80
CA SER A 56 22.94 -11.33 30.47
C SER A 56 22.25 -10.16 29.75
N LYS A 57 21.91 -9.11 30.52
CA LYS A 57 21.37 -7.86 29.95
C LYS A 57 22.31 -7.26 28.90
N LEU A 58 23.62 -7.42 29.06
CA LEU A 58 24.63 -6.95 28.12
C LEU A 58 24.66 -7.80 26.85
N GLY A 59 24.65 -9.13 26.96
CA GLY A 59 24.61 -10.03 25.81
C GLY A 59 23.37 -9.83 24.95
N ARG A 60 22.20 -9.61 25.56
CA ARG A 60 20.97 -9.24 24.85
C ARG A 60 21.06 -7.89 24.12
N LYS A 61 21.84 -6.93 24.63
CA LYS A 61 22.07 -5.65 23.96
C LYS A 61 23.03 -5.81 22.78
N ILE A 62 24.11 -6.57 22.97
CA ILE A 62 25.10 -6.86 21.92
C ILE A 62 24.45 -7.63 20.77
N SER A 63 23.67 -8.68 21.05
CA SER A 63 22.99 -9.46 20.00
C SER A 63 21.98 -8.63 19.21
N LYS A 64 21.28 -7.70 19.85
CA LYS A 64 20.40 -6.72 19.18
C LYS A 64 21.17 -5.76 18.27
N ILE A 65 22.35 -5.30 18.68
CA ILE A 65 23.17 -4.40 17.86
C ILE A 65 23.72 -5.16 16.65
N VAL A 66 24.24 -6.37 16.85
CA VAL A 66 24.78 -7.23 15.79
C VAL A 66 23.69 -7.58 14.78
N SER A 67 22.50 -8.01 15.22
CA SER A 67 21.39 -8.32 14.29
C SER A 67 20.89 -7.09 13.55
N LYS A 68 20.82 -5.93 14.22
CA LYS A 68 20.41 -4.66 13.59
C LYS A 68 21.40 -4.19 12.53
N SER A 69 22.70 -4.40 12.73
CA SER A 69 23.72 -4.12 11.70
C SER A 69 23.59 -5.05 10.48
N GLY A 70 23.31 -6.33 10.69
CA GLY A 70 23.04 -7.29 9.61
C GLY A 70 21.80 -6.91 8.78
N ILE A 71 20.72 -6.52 9.45
CA ILE A 71 19.47 -6.08 8.81
C ILE A 71 19.66 -4.77 8.04
N ALA A 72 20.41 -3.81 8.57
CA ALA A 72 20.72 -2.56 7.88
C ALA A 72 21.56 -2.82 6.61
N ASN A 73 22.56 -3.70 6.69
CA ASN A 73 23.39 -4.07 5.55
C ASN A 73 22.60 -4.87 4.50
N GLN A 74 21.68 -5.74 4.93
CA GLN A 74 20.82 -6.51 4.02
C GLN A 74 19.79 -5.61 3.31
N THR A 75 19.17 -4.68 4.03
CA THR A 75 18.25 -3.69 3.42
C THR A 75 18.96 -2.75 2.46
N PHE A 76 20.19 -2.35 2.77
CA PHE A 76 21.03 -1.58 1.85
C PHE A 76 21.36 -2.36 0.56
N LYS A 77 21.77 -3.63 0.68
CA LYS A 77 22.00 -4.50 -0.49
C LYS A 77 20.74 -4.69 -1.33
N ALA A 78 19.58 -4.93 -0.69
CA ALA A 78 18.31 -5.05 -1.39
C ALA A 78 17.92 -3.74 -2.12
N LYS A 79 18.17 -2.59 -1.50
CA LYS A 79 17.93 -1.27 -2.12
C LYS A 79 18.82 -1.05 -3.34
N LEU A 80 20.11 -1.39 -3.25
CA LEU A 80 21.04 -1.31 -4.38
C LEU A 80 20.62 -2.25 -5.52
N GLN A 81 20.22 -3.48 -5.20
CA GLN A 81 19.73 -4.44 -6.18
C GLN A 81 18.47 -3.93 -6.89
N ALA A 82 17.49 -3.41 -6.14
CA ALA A 82 16.26 -2.86 -6.71
C ALA A 82 16.54 -1.66 -7.64
N GLU A 83 17.46 -0.77 -7.27
CA GLU A 83 17.88 0.34 -8.15
C GLU A 83 18.57 -0.16 -9.42
N PHE A 84 19.42 -1.18 -9.31
CA PHE A 84 20.04 -1.83 -10.46
C PHE A 84 19.00 -2.45 -11.39
N ASP A 85 18.02 -3.17 -10.83
CA ASP A 85 16.96 -3.82 -11.60
C ASP A 85 16.04 -2.80 -12.29
N LYS A 86 15.69 -1.68 -11.63
CA LYS A 86 14.98 -0.56 -12.27
C LYS A 86 15.76 0.01 -13.45
N LYS A 87 17.07 0.22 -13.29
CA LYS A 87 17.95 0.69 -14.37
C LYS A 87 17.99 -0.31 -15.52
N MET A 88 18.10 -1.60 -15.21
CA MET A 88 18.09 -2.67 -16.21
C MET A 88 16.75 -2.77 -16.94
N HIS A 89 15.62 -2.64 -16.25
CA HIS A 89 14.30 -2.58 -16.88
C HIS A 89 14.18 -1.37 -17.81
N ARG A 90 14.68 -0.20 -17.40
CA ARG A 90 14.72 0.99 -18.27
C ARG A 90 15.54 0.74 -19.52
N ILE A 91 16.73 0.13 -19.39
CA ILE A 91 17.59 -0.20 -20.54
C ILE A 91 16.90 -1.22 -21.46
N LYS A 92 16.34 -2.30 -20.91
CA LYS A 92 15.59 -3.31 -21.68
C LYS A 92 14.41 -2.70 -22.40
N ARG A 93 13.66 -1.81 -21.73
CA ARG A 93 12.55 -1.05 -22.34
C ARG A 93 13.05 -0.20 -23.50
N ILE A 94 14.09 0.61 -23.31
CA ILE A 94 14.67 1.46 -24.38
C ILE A 94 15.18 0.62 -25.56
N LYS A 95 15.81 -0.51 -25.28
CA LYS A 95 16.35 -1.41 -26.32
C LYS A 95 15.26 -2.25 -27.00
N SER A 96 14.08 -2.38 -26.41
CA SER A 96 12.98 -3.19 -26.95
C SER A 96 12.49 -2.70 -28.31
N ALA A 97 12.04 -3.63 -29.16
CA ALA A 97 11.49 -3.29 -30.47
C ALA A 97 10.23 -2.41 -30.37
N SER A 98 9.39 -2.62 -29.34
CA SER A 98 8.20 -1.81 -29.09
C SER A 98 8.55 -0.35 -28.82
N PHE A 99 9.54 -0.08 -27.96
CA PHE A 99 10.00 1.28 -27.69
C PHE A 99 10.56 1.97 -28.93
N ARG A 100 11.34 1.26 -29.75
CA ARG A 100 11.84 1.80 -31.02
C ARG A 100 10.70 2.15 -31.99
N LYS A 101 9.68 1.30 -32.09
CA LYS A 101 8.48 1.58 -32.90
C LYS A 101 7.72 2.80 -32.37
N ALA A 102 7.52 2.90 -31.06
CA ALA A 102 6.85 4.03 -30.44
C ALA A 102 7.63 5.35 -30.65
N LYS A 103 8.97 5.31 -30.51
CA LYS A 103 9.83 6.46 -30.79
C LYS A 103 9.73 6.90 -32.25
N LYS A 104 9.77 5.97 -33.21
CA LYS A 104 9.60 6.27 -34.64
C LYS A 104 8.23 6.89 -34.95
N GLN A 105 7.16 6.40 -34.32
CA GLN A 105 5.82 7.00 -34.45
C GLN A 105 5.76 8.41 -33.85
N GLN A 106 6.45 8.66 -32.75
CA GLN A 106 6.55 9.99 -32.15
C GLN A 106 7.34 10.95 -33.02
N GLU A 107 8.48 10.53 -33.58
CA GLU A 107 9.25 11.31 -34.56
C GLU A 107 8.41 11.64 -35.80
N LEU A 108 7.64 10.68 -36.33
CA LEU A 108 6.71 10.93 -37.43
C LEU A 108 5.62 11.96 -37.05
N LYS A 109 5.06 11.88 -35.85
CA LYS A 109 4.08 12.86 -35.36
C LYS A 109 4.69 14.25 -35.19
N ASN A 110 5.91 14.33 -34.67
CA ASN A 110 6.62 15.59 -34.50
C ASN A 110 6.96 16.21 -35.86
N ASN A 111 7.45 15.41 -36.81
CA ASN A 111 7.69 15.88 -38.18
C ASN A 111 6.40 16.35 -38.85
N LEU A 112 5.28 15.63 -38.65
CA LEU A 112 3.96 16.04 -39.15
C LEU A 112 3.51 17.37 -38.54
N TYR A 113 3.81 17.60 -37.25
CA TYR A 113 3.52 18.85 -36.56
C TYR A 113 4.38 20.02 -37.06
N GLU A 114 5.67 19.79 -37.29
CA GLU A 114 6.58 20.78 -37.89
C GLU A 114 6.19 21.10 -39.35
N GLU A 115 5.75 20.11 -40.12
CA GLU A 115 5.25 20.28 -41.48
C GLU A 115 3.97 21.14 -41.49
N LEU A 116 3.02 20.88 -40.59
CA LEU A 116 1.82 21.70 -40.40
C LEU A 116 2.16 23.15 -39.98
N ASN A 117 3.16 23.33 -39.11
CA ASN A 117 3.61 24.66 -38.68
C ASN A 117 4.35 25.43 -39.78
N SER A 118 5.07 24.73 -40.67
CA SER A 118 5.72 25.36 -41.84
C SER A 118 4.73 25.74 -42.94
N THR A 119 3.56 25.10 -42.99
CA THR A 119 2.50 25.41 -43.96
C THR A 119 1.63 26.60 -43.51
N SER A 120 1.74 27.04 -42.25
CA SER A 120 0.94 28.12 -41.67
C SER A 120 1.53 29.53 -41.87
N THR A 121 2.66 29.68 -42.57
CA THR A 121 3.28 30.99 -42.85
C THR A 121 2.96 31.55 -44.24
N ILE A 122 1.91 31.06 -44.92
CA ILE A 122 1.38 31.63 -46.15
C ILE A 122 -0.12 31.94 -45.94
N SER A 123 -0.43 33.24 -46.02
CA SER A 123 -1.75 33.92 -46.02
C SER A 123 -2.62 33.79 -44.76
N GLU A 124 -2.85 34.95 -44.14
CA GLU A 124 -3.88 35.24 -43.15
C GLU A 124 -5.29 35.04 -43.72
N GLU A 125 -5.76 33.79 -43.75
CA GLU A 125 -7.19 33.49 -43.77
C GLU A 125 -7.47 32.39 -42.74
N GLU A 126 -8.18 32.75 -41.67
CA GLU A 126 -8.53 31.86 -40.55
C GLU A 126 -9.34 30.64 -41.03
N GLN A 127 -8.71 29.46 -41.03
CA GLN A 127 -9.39 28.16 -41.10
C GLN A 127 -8.82 27.24 -40.02
N GLU A 128 -9.38 27.33 -38.81
CA GLU A 128 -9.03 26.44 -37.70
C GLU A 128 -9.83 25.12 -37.82
N TYR A 129 -9.16 24.02 -38.16
CA TYR A 129 -9.78 22.68 -38.24
C TYR A 129 -9.60 21.89 -36.92
N VAL A 130 -10.71 21.39 -36.36
CA VAL A 130 -10.74 20.50 -35.17
C VAL A 130 -10.54 19.01 -35.55
N PRO A 131 -10.10 18.14 -34.63
CA PRO A 131 -9.69 16.78 -34.95
C PRO A 131 -10.89 15.90 -35.34
N LEU A 132 -10.72 15.23 -36.47
CA LEU A 132 -11.73 14.43 -37.15
C LEU A 132 -12.05 13.16 -36.34
N ILE A 133 -13.27 13.06 -35.79
CA ILE A 133 -13.83 11.76 -35.39
C ILE A 133 -14.30 11.07 -36.67
N SER A 134 -13.57 10.03 -37.09
CA SER A 134 -13.95 9.22 -38.25
C SER A 134 -15.10 8.28 -37.88
N ILE A 135 -16.31 8.61 -38.30
CA ILE A 135 -17.44 7.68 -38.33
C ILE A 135 -17.78 7.44 -39.80
N ASN A 136 -17.51 6.22 -40.27
CA ASN A 136 -17.98 5.66 -41.54
C ASN A 136 -17.66 6.42 -42.84
N ASN A 137 -16.38 6.72 -43.10
CA ASN A 137 -15.80 7.08 -44.43
C ASN A 137 -16.46 8.17 -45.28
N SER A 138 -17.56 8.81 -44.87
CA SER A 138 -18.16 9.96 -45.53
C SER A 138 -17.84 11.22 -44.72
N LYS A 139 -16.97 12.08 -45.26
CA LYS A 139 -16.66 13.39 -44.69
C LYS A 139 -17.88 14.30 -44.85
N ILE A 140 -18.80 14.32 -43.89
CA ILE A 140 -19.86 15.31 -43.83
C ILE A 140 -19.29 16.57 -43.16
N LYS A 141 -19.11 17.63 -43.94
CA LYS A 141 -18.70 18.96 -43.44
C LYS A 141 -19.94 19.65 -42.87
N ILE A 142 -20.15 19.53 -41.56
CA ILE A 142 -21.16 20.34 -40.86
C ILE A 142 -20.52 21.71 -40.61
N LYS A 143 -20.92 22.73 -41.37
CA LYS A 143 -20.62 24.13 -41.03
C LYS A 143 -21.42 24.45 -39.77
N LYS A 144 -20.73 24.66 -38.66
CA LYS A 144 -21.32 25.27 -37.47
C LYS A 144 -20.89 26.73 -37.48
N GLU A 145 -21.79 27.62 -37.90
CA GLU A 145 -21.66 29.06 -37.65
C GLU A 145 -21.74 29.24 -36.14
N ILE A 146 -20.58 29.23 -35.50
CA ILE A 146 -20.46 29.66 -34.11
C ILE A 146 -20.42 31.18 -34.20
N ASN A 147 -21.53 31.82 -33.81
CA ASN A 147 -21.65 33.27 -33.71
C ASN A 147 -20.50 33.81 -32.86
N LYS A 148 -19.43 34.26 -33.53
CA LYS A 148 -18.22 34.85 -32.94
C LYS A 148 -18.55 36.19 -32.22
N GLU A 149 -19.76 36.72 -32.46
CA GLU A 149 -20.31 37.94 -31.86
C GLU A 149 -20.93 37.78 -30.46
N LEU A 150 -21.13 36.57 -29.93
CA LEU A 150 -21.64 36.36 -28.56
C LEU A 150 -20.52 36.19 -27.51
N VAL A 151 -19.27 36.39 -27.91
CA VAL A 151 -18.11 36.41 -27.02
C VAL A 151 -17.88 37.85 -26.56
N SER A 152 -18.83 38.39 -25.79
CA SER A 152 -18.55 39.57 -24.97
C SER A 152 -17.54 39.18 -23.89
N ASP A 153 -16.56 40.06 -23.62
CA ASP A 153 -15.60 39.88 -22.52
C ASP A 153 -16.29 39.63 -21.17
N GLU A 154 -17.50 40.17 -20.98
CA GLU A 154 -18.31 39.97 -19.77
C GLU A 154 -18.80 38.51 -19.63
N SER A 155 -19.23 37.88 -20.74
CA SER A 155 -19.70 36.48 -20.72
C SER A 155 -18.58 35.50 -20.40
N ASN A 156 -17.35 35.80 -20.82
CA ASN A 156 -16.18 35.02 -20.44
C ASN A 156 -15.85 35.18 -18.95
N GLN A 157 -15.96 36.39 -18.40
CA GLN A 157 -15.71 36.65 -16.99
C GLN A 157 -16.69 35.92 -16.08
N ASP A 158 -17.98 35.95 -16.42
CA ASP A 158 -19.01 35.22 -15.67
C ASP A 158 -18.75 33.71 -15.66
N PHE A 159 -18.33 33.16 -16.81
CA PHE A 159 -17.97 31.76 -16.91
C PHE A 159 -16.76 31.39 -16.04
N TYR A 160 -15.70 32.20 -16.04
CA TYR A 160 -14.54 31.95 -15.16
C TYR A 160 -14.91 32.05 -13.68
N LYS A 161 -15.78 32.99 -13.32
CA LYS A 161 -16.28 33.14 -11.95
C LYS A 161 -17.10 31.92 -11.54
N GLU A 162 -18.05 31.49 -12.36
CA GLU A 162 -18.85 30.28 -12.11
C GLU A 162 -17.94 29.05 -11.96
N LYS A 163 -16.95 28.91 -12.85
CA LYS A 163 -15.98 27.82 -12.77
C LYS A 163 -15.21 27.82 -11.45
N GLN A 164 -14.73 28.98 -11.01
CA GLN A 164 -14.03 29.12 -9.73
C GLN A 164 -14.96 28.81 -8.55
N GLU A 165 -16.20 29.27 -8.57
CA GLU A 165 -17.19 28.96 -7.54
C GLU A 165 -17.47 27.46 -7.42
N ILE A 166 -17.61 26.77 -8.56
CA ILE A 166 -17.82 25.31 -8.60
C ILE A 166 -16.58 24.57 -8.11
N VAL A 167 -15.39 24.93 -8.59
CA VAL A 167 -14.13 24.34 -8.12
C VAL A 167 -13.97 24.51 -6.61
N ASN A 168 -14.26 25.69 -6.07
CA ASN A 168 -14.19 25.95 -4.65
C ASN A 168 -15.24 25.16 -3.85
N ARG A 169 -16.46 25.03 -4.39
CA ARG A 169 -17.56 24.28 -3.76
C ARG A 169 -17.24 22.79 -3.66
N GLU A 170 -16.62 22.22 -4.69
CA GLU A 170 -16.29 20.79 -4.77
C GLU A 170 -14.92 20.43 -4.19
N ALA A 171 -14.10 21.43 -3.86
CA ALA A 171 -12.79 21.23 -3.25
C ALA A 171 -12.90 20.45 -1.92
N PRO A 172 -11.90 19.62 -1.58
CA PRO A 172 -11.86 18.94 -0.29
C PRO A 172 -11.80 19.97 0.85
N ARG A 173 -12.64 19.79 1.87
CA ARG A 173 -12.74 20.70 3.02
C ARG A 173 -12.68 19.92 4.33
N GLU A 174 -12.02 20.51 5.33
CA GLU A 174 -11.96 19.99 6.69
C GLU A 174 -12.84 20.82 7.60
N ASP A 175 -13.95 20.23 8.05
CA ASP A 175 -14.85 20.85 9.01
C ASP A 175 -14.37 20.54 10.43
N ILE A 176 -13.78 21.54 11.09
CA ILE A 176 -13.30 21.44 12.46
C ILE A 176 -14.37 21.97 13.41
N LYS A 177 -15.09 21.06 14.07
CA LYS A 177 -16.04 21.41 15.14
C LYS A 177 -15.38 21.26 16.49
N VAL A 178 -15.24 22.36 17.22
CA VAL A 178 -14.73 22.35 18.60
C VAL A 178 -15.94 22.24 19.52
N LEU A 179 -15.98 21.19 20.35
CA LEU A 179 -17.05 21.03 21.32
C LEU A 179 -16.95 22.14 22.38
N PRO A 180 -18.08 22.70 22.83
CA PRO A 180 -18.06 23.62 23.96
C PRO A 180 -17.73 22.81 25.22
N GLY A 181 -16.64 23.18 25.90
CA GLY A 181 -16.31 22.60 27.21
C GLY A 181 -17.13 23.24 28.33
N TRP A 182 -17.00 22.69 29.54
CA TRP A 182 -17.61 23.25 30.77
C TRP A 182 -17.24 24.72 31.02
N ASN A 183 -16.05 25.14 30.56
CA ASN A 183 -15.58 26.53 30.65
C ASN A 183 -16.48 27.54 29.92
N SER A 184 -17.36 27.12 29.01
CA SER A 184 -18.34 28.01 28.38
C SER A 184 -19.43 28.47 29.35
N TRP A 185 -19.62 27.78 30.49
CA TRP A 185 -20.57 28.16 31.55
C TRP A 185 -19.98 29.12 32.59
N ALA A 186 -18.65 29.24 32.64
CA ALA A 186 -17.95 30.07 33.63
C ALA A 186 -17.99 31.59 33.33
N GLY A 187 -18.82 32.01 32.37
CA GLY A 187 -19.03 33.41 32.00
C GLY A 187 -18.21 33.87 30.79
N PRO A 188 -18.53 35.06 30.25
CA PRO A 188 -17.84 35.65 29.11
C PRO A 188 -16.37 35.99 29.48
N GLY A 189 -15.42 35.66 28.59
CA GLY A 189 -14.00 36.00 28.74
C GLY A 189 -13.05 34.79 28.70
N LEU A 190 -13.54 33.57 28.91
CA LEU A 190 -12.75 32.35 28.83
C LEU A 190 -12.73 31.79 27.40
N LYS A 191 -11.57 31.81 26.73
CA LYS A 191 -11.38 31.24 25.40
C LYS A 191 -11.30 29.71 25.46
N VAL A 192 -12.13 29.01 24.68
CA VAL A 192 -12.05 27.55 24.52
C VAL A 192 -10.76 27.18 23.77
N LYS A 193 -9.85 26.49 24.45
CA LYS A 193 -8.62 25.98 23.83
C LYS A 193 -8.94 24.71 23.04
N ARG A 194 -8.46 24.65 21.80
CA ARG A 194 -8.60 23.47 20.93
C ARG A 194 -7.67 22.37 21.44
N THR A 195 -8.23 21.23 21.83
CA THR A 195 -7.47 20.03 22.21
C THR A 195 -7.88 18.86 21.33
N LYS A 196 -7.06 17.80 21.28
CA LYS A 196 -7.38 16.58 20.52
C LYS A 196 -8.71 15.95 20.93
N TYR A 197 -9.07 16.05 22.21
CA TYR A 197 -10.29 15.46 22.76
C TYR A 197 -11.53 16.34 22.55
N ASN A 198 -11.34 17.66 22.46
CA ASN A 198 -12.42 18.63 22.32
C ASN A 198 -12.70 19.03 20.85
N THR A 199 -12.04 18.39 19.89
CA THR A 199 -12.11 18.77 18.47
C THR A 199 -12.55 17.57 17.65
N ILE A 200 -13.71 17.69 17.01
CA ILE A 200 -14.20 16.74 16.01
C ILE A 200 -13.77 17.26 14.64
N ARG A 201 -13.07 16.43 13.88
CA ARG A 201 -12.66 16.73 12.50
C ARG A 201 -13.50 15.89 11.56
N ASN A 202 -14.23 16.56 10.68
CA ASN A 202 -14.98 15.90 9.61
C ASN A 202 -14.32 16.25 8.28
N GLU A 203 -13.76 15.25 7.61
CA GLU A 203 -13.19 15.41 6.27
C GLU A 203 -14.31 15.25 5.24
N ILE A 204 -14.68 16.35 4.57
CA ILE A 204 -15.61 16.31 3.46
C ILE A 204 -14.81 15.90 2.23
N LYS A 205 -15.14 14.71 1.70
CA LYS A 205 -14.54 14.18 0.47
C LYS A 205 -14.90 15.10 -0.69
N GLY A 206 -13.92 15.85 -1.17
CA GLY A 206 -14.00 16.67 -2.37
C GLY A 206 -13.01 16.20 -3.44
N ILE A 207 -12.99 16.91 -4.56
CA ILE A 207 -12.12 16.62 -5.69
C ILE A 207 -10.97 17.63 -5.67
N GLU A 208 -9.73 17.14 -5.62
CA GLU A 208 -8.55 17.99 -5.75
C GLU A 208 -8.53 18.66 -7.12
N ILE A 209 -8.12 19.93 -7.17
CA ILE A 209 -8.10 20.73 -8.39
C ILE A 209 -7.31 20.04 -9.52
N SER A 210 -6.20 19.38 -9.19
CA SER A 210 -5.34 18.66 -10.14
C SER A 210 -5.96 17.38 -10.71
N LYS A 211 -6.94 16.79 -10.01
CA LYS A 211 -7.57 15.51 -10.38
C LYS A 211 -8.86 15.70 -11.18
N ARG A 212 -9.37 16.92 -11.29
CA ARG A 212 -10.59 17.21 -12.05
C ARG A 212 -10.38 16.97 -13.54
N SER A 213 -11.40 16.47 -14.22
CA SER A 213 -11.38 16.19 -15.66
C SER A 213 -11.34 17.47 -16.52
N ASP A 214 -11.78 18.59 -15.97
CA ASP A 214 -11.80 19.91 -16.59
C ASP A 214 -10.59 20.79 -16.25
N PHE A 215 -9.62 20.29 -15.46
CA PHE A 215 -8.47 21.08 -15.01
C PHE A 215 -7.64 21.68 -16.16
N GLN A 216 -7.41 20.91 -17.23
CA GLN A 216 -6.62 21.36 -18.39
C GLN A 216 -7.45 22.08 -19.46
N LYS A 217 -8.77 22.19 -19.29
CA LYS A 217 -9.68 22.70 -20.32
C LYS A 217 -10.26 24.02 -19.84
N SER A 218 -9.94 25.14 -20.46
CA SER A 218 -10.45 26.46 -20.05
C SER A 218 -11.96 26.54 -20.20
N ASN A 219 -12.50 26.12 -21.35
CA ASN A 219 -13.85 26.44 -21.82
C ASN A 219 -14.94 25.44 -21.35
N LEU A 220 -14.64 24.57 -20.39
CA LEU A 220 -15.57 23.55 -19.90
C LEU A 220 -15.63 23.56 -18.37
N ILE A 221 -16.82 23.31 -17.85
CA ILE A 221 -17.08 23.04 -16.44
C ILE A 221 -17.75 21.66 -16.40
N ILE A 222 -17.15 20.69 -15.70
CA ILE A 222 -17.69 19.33 -15.60
C ILE A 222 -18.16 19.08 -14.16
N ASN A 223 -19.44 18.71 -14.00
CA ASN A 223 -19.98 18.26 -12.71
C ASN A 223 -19.74 16.75 -12.56
N GLU A 224 -18.79 16.39 -11.70
CA GLU A 224 -18.42 14.99 -11.44
C GLU A 224 -19.19 14.37 -10.26
N ASN A 225 -19.94 15.18 -9.51
CA ASN A 225 -20.66 14.74 -8.30
C ASN A 225 -22.06 14.20 -8.58
N VAL A 226 -22.44 14.04 -9.85
CA VAL A 226 -23.76 13.50 -10.24
C VAL A 226 -23.84 12.02 -9.88
N LYS A 227 -24.82 11.67 -9.05
CA LYS A 227 -25.17 10.27 -8.77
C LYS A 227 -26.11 9.78 -9.87
N TYR A 228 -25.68 8.77 -10.61
CA TYR A 228 -26.52 8.11 -11.60
C TYR A 228 -27.31 6.97 -10.95
N ASP A 229 -28.56 6.79 -11.36
CA ASP A 229 -29.39 5.67 -10.95
C ASP A 229 -28.84 4.36 -11.50
N LEU A 230 -28.28 3.54 -10.61
CA LEU A 230 -27.70 2.24 -10.96
C LEU A 230 -28.75 1.28 -11.56
N LYS A 231 -30.04 1.50 -11.31
CA LYS A 231 -31.15 0.70 -11.90
C LYS A 231 -31.06 0.64 -13.43
N TYR A 232 -30.66 1.74 -14.06
CA TYR A 232 -30.56 1.86 -15.52
C TYR A 232 -29.15 1.53 -16.02
N LYS A 233 -28.20 1.29 -15.11
CA LYS A 233 -26.86 0.84 -15.44
C LYS A 233 -26.88 -0.68 -15.59
N CYS A 234 -26.74 -1.17 -16.81
CA CYS A 234 -26.56 -2.60 -17.04
C CYS A 234 -25.13 -2.99 -16.63
N ASP A 235 -24.97 -3.45 -15.37
CA ASP A 235 -23.65 -3.79 -14.81
C ASP A 235 -22.95 -4.93 -15.55
N ASN A 236 -23.72 -5.81 -16.18
CA ASN A 236 -23.23 -6.81 -17.10
C ASN A 236 -24.36 -7.18 -18.06
N LEU A 237 -24.07 -7.30 -19.35
CA LEU A 237 -24.84 -8.12 -20.29
C LEU A 237 -24.70 -9.60 -19.85
N LYS A 238 -25.25 -9.96 -18.68
CA LYS A 238 -25.23 -11.32 -18.14
C LYS A 238 -26.31 -12.14 -18.83
N SER A 239 -26.02 -12.51 -20.06
CA SER A 239 -26.48 -13.68 -20.83
C SER A 239 -26.33 -13.29 -22.30
N GLU A 240 -25.14 -13.55 -22.84
CA GLU A 240 -25.02 -13.66 -24.28
C GLU A 240 -25.63 -15.01 -24.69
N PRO A 241 -26.70 -15.08 -25.50
CA PRO A 241 -26.82 -16.14 -26.48
C PRO A 241 -25.50 -16.19 -27.26
N SER A 242 -24.94 -17.38 -27.44
CA SER A 242 -23.56 -17.70 -27.88
C SER A 242 -23.03 -17.04 -29.16
N ASP A 243 -23.82 -16.20 -29.84
CA ASP A 243 -23.67 -15.94 -31.26
C ASP A 243 -23.35 -14.47 -31.62
N TYR A 244 -23.18 -13.57 -30.64
CA TYR A 244 -22.75 -12.20 -30.95
C TYR A 244 -21.33 -11.89 -30.46
N LYS A 245 -20.43 -11.76 -31.44
CA LYS A 245 -19.10 -11.23 -31.25
C LYS A 245 -19.18 -9.78 -30.75
N THR A 246 -18.74 -9.58 -29.52
CA THR A 246 -18.79 -8.42 -28.61
C THR A 246 -18.56 -7.00 -29.16
N MET A 247 -18.10 -6.79 -30.41
CA MET A 247 -18.06 -5.45 -31.03
C MET A 247 -19.37 -5.02 -31.71
N LYS A 248 -20.25 -5.95 -32.09
CA LYS A 248 -21.43 -5.63 -32.93
C LYS A 248 -22.62 -5.06 -32.16
N LEU A 249 -22.65 -5.17 -30.82
CA LEU A 249 -23.80 -4.77 -30.01
C LEU A 249 -23.85 -3.29 -29.67
N LYS A 250 -22.71 -2.64 -29.37
CA LYS A 250 -22.69 -1.19 -29.10
C LYS A 250 -23.22 -0.38 -30.30
N LEU A 251 -23.05 -0.91 -31.51
CA LEU A 251 -23.57 -0.31 -32.74
C LEU A 251 -25.02 -0.72 -33.05
N LYS A 252 -25.48 -1.92 -32.65
CA LYS A 252 -26.87 -2.36 -32.89
C LYS A 252 -27.89 -1.60 -32.03
N ASN A 253 -27.55 -1.28 -30.78
CA ASN A 253 -28.45 -0.54 -29.88
C ASN A 253 -28.63 0.94 -30.26
N ASN A 254 -27.82 1.46 -31.19
CA ASN A 254 -28.01 2.80 -31.76
C ASN A 254 -29.12 2.87 -32.81
N LYS A 255 -29.70 1.73 -33.23
CA LYS A 255 -30.97 1.73 -33.95
C LYS A 255 -32.09 1.69 -32.91
N VAL A 256 -32.71 2.83 -32.69
CA VAL A 256 -34.00 2.93 -32.02
C VAL A 256 -34.99 2.14 -32.87
N ASN A 257 -35.27 0.90 -32.51
CA ASN A 257 -36.33 0.13 -33.13
C ASN A 257 -37.63 0.55 -32.45
N GLY A 258 -38.36 1.46 -33.08
CA GLY A 258 -39.71 1.84 -32.67
C GLY A 258 -39.81 3.25 -32.12
N LEU A 259 -39.95 4.22 -33.01
CA LEU A 259 -41.08 5.13 -33.14
C LEU A 259 -40.69 6.19 -34.16
N ASP A 260 -41.38 6.18 -35.31
CA ASP A 260 -41.34 7.27 -36.27
C ASP A 260 -41.70 8.56 -35.54
N TYR A 261 -40.78 9.53 -35.54
CA TYR A 261 -41.15 10.89 -35.20
C TYR A 261 -41.92 11.42 -36.40
N ASP A 262 -43.24 11.51 -36.28
CA ASP A 262 -44.08 12.35 -37.14
C ASP A 262 -43.59 13.79 -36.97
N VAL A 263 -42.62 14.18 -37.80
CA VAL A 263 -42.31 15.58 -38.05
C VAL A 263 -43.52 16.12 -38.81
N LYS A 264 -44.51 16.63 -38.08
CA LYS A 264 -45.50 17.52 -38.67
C LYS A 264 -44.76 18.80 -39.06
N GLU A 265 -44.29 18.81 -40.30
CA GLU A 265 -43.96 20.04 -41.01
C GLU A 265 -45.24 20.88 -41.02
N TYR A 266 -45.30 21.89 -40.16
CA TYR A 266 -46.24 22.98 -40.34
C TYR A 266 -45.64 23.84 -41.45
N GLU A 267 -46.17 23.68 -42.67
CA GLU A 267 -45.87 24.60 -43.76
C GLU A 267 -46.49 25.98 -43.48
N SER A 268 -45.62 26.99 -43.58
CA SER A 268 -45.82 28.46 -43.67
C SER A 268 -46.39 29.20 -42.47
#